data_AF-A0A6I0DZ60-F1
#
_entry.id   AF-A0A6I0DZ60-F1
#
_cell.length_a   1.000
_cell.length_b   1.000
_cell.length_c   1.000
_cell.angle_alpha   90.00
_cell.angle_beta   90.00
_cell.angle_gamma   90.00
#
_symmetry.space_group_name_H-M   'P 1'
#
loop_
_entity.id
_entity.type
_entity.pdbx_description
1 polymer ?
#
loop_
_entity_poly.entity_id
_entity_poly.type
_entity_poly.pdbx_seq_one_letter_code
_entity_poly.pdbx_strand_id
1 'polypeptide(L)'
;MKRGNGFVRVLSKSRFWIQVLIGLGVYSLVNVFDLSVWWVILFGSAIGLIWGKVFCRWMCPIGIMMELFMKISPNDSFRNMYQYHKIGCPIAWVSGLLNKVSIYKIQLNKDACKSCGLCDKACYMPALDQQRFSLYKKGKENPAENYSCSKCLSCVAECPNGSLSYTPALPHIKLKK
;
A
#
# COMPACT_ATOMS: atom_id res chain seq x y z
N MET A 1 -15.98 -1.08 -21.50
CA MET A 1 -14.62 -1.09 -20.91
C MET A 1 -14.65 -0.29 -19.62
N LYS A 2 -14.52 -0.89 -18.43
CA LYS A 2 -14.43 -0.10 -17.18
C LYS A 2 -13.10 0.65 -17.20
N ARG A 3 -13.14 1.99 -17.24
CA ARG A 3 -11.97 2.85 -17.08
C ARG A 3 -11.33 2.49 -15.74
N GLY A 4 -10.03 2.20 -15.72
CA GLY A 4 -9.28 2.03 -14.47
C GLY A 4 -9.50 3.22 -13.54
N ASN A 5 -9.33 3.01 -12.23
CA ASN A 5 -9.62 4.02 -11.22
C ASN A 5 -8.67 5.22 -11.33
N GLY A 6 -8.99 6.18 -12.22
CA GLY A 6 -8.17 7.36 -12.49
C GLY A 6 -7.91 8.17 -11.21
N PHE A 7 -8.89 8.23 -10.31
CA PHE A 7 -8.74 8.81 -8.98
C PHE A 7 -7.60 8.15 -8.19
N VAL A 8 -7.59 6.81 -8.07
CA VAL A 8 -6.54 6.07 -7.35
C VAL A 8 -5.18 6.25 -8.02
N ARG A 9 -5.13 6.37 -9.34
CA ARG A 9 -3.89 6.62 -10.08
C ARG A 9 -3.31 8.01 -9.78
N VAL A 10 -4.14 9.05 -9.78
CA VAL A 10 -3.74 10.42 -9.39
C VAL A 10 -3.29 10.44 -7.94
N LEU A 11 -4.09 9.87 -7.04
CA LEU A 11 -3.81 9.77 -5.61
C LEU A 11 -2.46 9.05 -5.37
N SER A 12 -2.20 7.94 -6.06
CA SER A 12 -0.96 7.17 -5.95
C SER A 12 0.27 7.88 -6.51
N LYS A 13 0.12 8.65 -7.60
CA LYS A 13 1.23 9.33 -8.27
C LYS A 13 1.62 10.63 -7.59
N SER A 14 0.64 11.35 -7.03
CA SER A 14 0.84 12.64 -6.36
C SER A 14 1.19 12.52 -4.87
N ARG A 15 1.47 11.31 -4.37
CA ARG A 15 1.77 11.06 -2.94
C ARG A 15 2.84 11.97 -2.36
N PHE A 16 3.93 12.18 -3.09
CA PHE A 16 5.03 13.02 -2.63
C PHE A 16 4.57 14.45 -2.33
N TRP A 17 3.83 15.04 -3.28
CA TRP A 17 3.29 16.39 -3.13
C TRP A 17 2.28 16.48 -1.98
N ILE A 18 1.45 15.45 -1.81
CA ILE A 18 0.48 15.41 -0.71
C ILE A 18 1.21 15.37 0.65
N GLN A 19 2.28 14.59 0.77
CA GLN A 19 3.09 14.54 2.00
C GLN A 19 3.79 15.87 2.28
N VAL A 20 4.34 16.53 1.27
CA VAL A 20 4.98 17.85 1.41
C VAL A 20 3.95 18.89 1.87
N LEU A 21 2.75 18.90 1.28
CA LEU A 21 1.68 19.83 1.67
C LEU A 21 1.17 19.59 3.09
N ILE A 22 0.95 18.32 3.48
CA ILE A 22 0.57 17.97 4.85
C ILE A 22 1.66 18.38 5.83
N GLY A 23 2.93 18.11 5.52
CA GLY A 23 4.07 18.49 6.35
C GLY A 23 4.19 20.00 6.56
N LEU A 24 4.10 20.78 5.48
CA LEU A 24 4.11 22.24 5.54
C LEU A 24 2.90 22.80 6.30
N GLY A 25 1.73 22.20 6.14
CA GLY A 25 0.52 22.57 6.87
C GLY A 25 0.63 22.32 8.37
N VAL A 26 1.09 21.13 8.77
CA VAL A 26 1.32 20.80 10.19
C VAL A 26 2.40 21.69 10.78
N TYR A 27 3.50 21.94 10.05
CA TYR A 27 4.56 22.86 10.51
C TYR A 27 4.03 24.28 10.73
N SER A 28 3.25 24.81 9.77
CA SER A 28 2.64 26.14 9.88
C SER A 28 1.66 26.21 11.04
N LEU A 29 0.86 25.16 11.28
CA LEU A 29 -0.06 25.06 12.41
C LEU A 29 0.68 25.09 13.76
N VAL A 30 1.76 24.33 13.90
CA VAL A 30 2.54 24.28 15.15
C VAL A 30 3.20 25.63 15.42
N ASN A 31 3.73 26.29 14.38
CA ASN A 31 4.47 27.55 14.54
C ASN A 31 3.57 28.79 14.72
N VAL A 32 2.39 28.81 14.10
CA VAL A 32 1.47 29.96 14.16
C VAL A 32 0.52 29.90 15.36
N PHE A 33 0.17 28.71 15.83
CA PHE A 33 -0.86 28.54 16.89
C PHE A 33 -0.30 28.02 18.23
N ASP A 34 1.04 27.89 18.38
CA ASP A 34 1.68 27.27 19.56
C ASP A 34 1.01 25.93 19.97
N LEU A 35 0.53 25.20 18.97
CA LEU A 35 -0.21 23.97 19.18
C LEU A 35 0.73 22.91 19.75
N SER A 36 0.39 22.43 20.95
CA SER A 36 1.17 21.40 21.62
C SER A 36 1.26 20.13 20.78
N VAL A 37 2.49 19.62 20.59
CA VAL A 37 2.82 18.45 19.75
C VAL A 37 1.97 17.21 20.10
N TRP A 38 1.51 17.13 21.35
CA TRP A 38 0.61 16.10 21.85
C TRP A 38 -0.68 15.97 21.05
N TRP A 39 -1.29 17.08 20.63
CA TRP A 39 -2.51 17.04 19.84
C TRP A 39 -2.29 16.44 18.44
N VAL A 40 -1.15 16.77 17.81
CA VAL A 40 -0.77 16.22 16.50
C VAL A 40 -0.60 14.70 16.59
N ILE A 41 0.06 14.22 17.65
CA ILE A 41 0.28 12.79 17.89
C ILE A 41 -1.05 12.08 18.19
N LEU A 42 -1.91 12.66 19.02
CA LEU A 42 -3.19 12.07 19.41
C LEU A 42 -4.13 11.92 18.20
N PHE A 43 -4.30 12.99 17.42
CA PHE A 43 -5.12 12.94 16.20
C PHE A 43 -4.51 12.00 15.15
N GLY A 44 -3.20 12.03 14.95
CA GLY A 44 -2.51 11.12 14.03
C GLY A 44 -2.68 9.65 14.41
N SER A 45 -2.56 9.32 15.69
CA SER A 45 -2.76 7.96 16.21
C SER A 45 -4.22 7.50 16.06
N ALA A 46 -5.19 8.36 16.40
CA ALA A 46 -6.61 8.06 16.27
C ALA A 46 -7.01 7.79 14.81
N ILE A 47 -6.59 8.66 13.87
CA ILE A 47 -6.84 8.47 12.44
C ILE A 47 -6.13 7.21 11.92
N GLY A 48 -4.91 6.94 12.41
CA GLY A 48 -4.15 5.74 12.07
C GLY A 48 -4.84 4.45 12.48
N LEU A 49 -5.53 4.43 13.62
CA LEU A 49 -6.33 3.27 14.06
C LEU A 49 -7.58 3.09 13.19
N ILE A 50 -8.23 4.17 12.79
CA ILE A 50 -9.49 4.13 12.01
C ILE A 50 -9.24 3.76 10.54
N TRP A 51 -8.25 4.37 9.88
CA TRP A 51 -7.90 4.11 8.47
C TRP A 51 -6.80 3.06 8.29
N GLY A 52 -6.26 2.54 9.39
CA GLY A 52 -5.31 1.44 9.43
C GLY A 52 -4.05 1.69 8.59
N LYS A 53 -3.60 0.65 7.88
CA LYS A 53 -2.36 0.63 7.08
C LYS A 53 -2.29 1.65 5.95
N VAL A 54 -3.43 2.11 5.44
CA VAL A 54 -3.44 3.09 4.34
C VAL A 54 -2.92 4.43 4.85
N PHE A 55 -3.32 4.83 6.06
CA PHE A 55 -2.85 6.07 6.69
C PHE A 55 -1.36 6.02 7.02
N CYS A 56 -0.86 4.93 7.65
CA CYS A 56 0.57 4.79 7.91
C CYS A 56 1.43 4.89 6.65
N ARG A 57 1.02 4.34 5.49
CA ARG A 57 1.79 4.46 4.24
C ARG A 57 1.69 5.85 3.60
N TRP A 58 0.58 6.57 3.83
CA TRP A 58 0.36 7.92 3.32
C TRP A 58 1.01 9.01 4.18
N MET A 59 1.06 8.83 5.49
CA MET A 59 1.73 9.74 6.42
C MET A 59 3.21 9.44 6.60
N CYS A 60 3.65 8.18 6.45
CA CYS A 60 5.05 7.81 6.67
C CYS A 60 5.89 8.00 5.39
N PRO A 61 6.91 8.87 5.40
CA PRO A 61 7.79 9.11 4.24
C PRO A 61 8.75 7.95 3.96
N ILE A 62 8.94 7.02 4.91
CA ILE A 62 9.80 5.82 4.77
C ILE A 62 9.43 5.00 3.53
N GLY A 63 8.14 4.95 3.19
CA GLY A 63 7.67 4.21 2.02
C GLY A 63 8.17 4.75 0.68
N ILE A 64 8.26 6.08 0.55
CA ILE A 64 8.78 6.75 -0.65
C ILE A 64 10.29 6.61 -0.71
N MET A 65 10.98 6.80 0.42
CA MET A 65 12.43 6.62 0.50
C MET A 65 12.83 5.23 0.01
N MET A 66 12.12 4.19 0.46
CA MET A 66 12.39 2.81 0.03
C MET A 66 12.10 2.57 -1.46
N GLU A 67 11.06 3.19 -2.04
CA GLU A 67 10.78 3.10 -3.48
C GLU A 67 11.86 3.81 -4.32
N LEU A 68 12.36 4.96 -3.85
CA LEU A 68 13.47 5.68 -4.48
C LEU A 68 14.77 4.87 -4.41
N PHE A 69 15.09 4.29 -3.25
CA PHE A 69 16.27 3.45 -3.06
C PHE A 69 16.25 2.20 -3.96
N MET A 70 15.10 1.50 -4.07
CA MET A 70 14.97 0.35 -4.98
C MET A 70 15.12 0.74 -6.46
N LYS A 71 14.80 1.98 -6.83
CA LYS A 71 14.96 2.49 -8.20
C LYS A 71 16.40 2.90 -8.50
N ILE A 72 17.15 3.33 -7.49
CA ILE A 72 18.57 3.76 -7.61
C ILE A 72 19.53 2.57 -7.59
N SER A 73 19.25 1.51 -6.81
CA SER A 73 20.13 0.33 -6.70
C SER A 73 19.37 -0.97 -7.00
N PRO A 74 19.45 -1.51 -8.24
CA PRO A 74 18.81 -2.76 -8.62
C PRO A 74 19.58 -4.02 -8.17
N ASN A 75 20.54 -3.91 -7.25
CA ASN A 75 21.41 -5.02 -6.85
C ASN A 75 20.70 -5.99 -5.88
N ASP A 76 20.82 -7.31 -6.09
CA ASP A 76 20.07 -8.34 -5.33
C ASP A 76 20.34 -8.31 -3.81
N SER A 77 21.48 -7.77 -3.37
CA SER A 77 21.81 -7.61 -1.95
C SER A 77 20.87 -6.60 -1.24
N PHE A 78 20.44 -5.52 -1.92
CA PHE A 78 19.52 -4.52 -1.35
C PHE A 78 18.09 -5.05 -1.22
N ARG A 79 17.70 -5.99 -2.09
CA ARG A 79 16.40 -6.67 -2.04
C ARG A 79 16.25 -7.54 -0.79
N ASN A 80 17.32 -8.25 -0.43
CA ASN A 80 17.39 -9.05 0.79
C ASN A 80 17.36 -8.16 2.03
N MET A 81 18.12 -7.05 2.05
CA MET A 81 18.10 -6.08 3.16
C MET A 81 16.71 -5.49 3.42
N TYR A 82 15.92 -5.23 2.37
CA TYR A 82 14.54 -4.75 2.50
C TYR A 82 13.62 -5.75 3.21
N GLN A 83 13.77 -7.06 2.92
CA GLN A 83 13.05 -8.12 3.63
C GLN A 83 13.49 -8.18 5.10
N TYR A 84 14.79 -8.09 5.38
CA TYR A 84 15.32 -8.09 6.76
C TYR A 84 14.80 -6.91 7.60
N HIS A 85 14.78 -5.69 7.06
CA HIS A 85 14.24 -4.53 7.79
C HIS A 85 12.75 -4.69 8.12
N LYS A 86 11.98 -5.33 7.22
CA LYS A 86 10.54 -5.56 7.44
C LYS A 86 10.26 -6.68 8.43
N ILE A 87 11.13 -7.68 8.50
CA ILE A 87 11.08 -8.75 9.49
C ILE A 87 11.55 -8.25 10.86
N GLY A 88 12.50 -7.32 10.93
CA GLY A 88 13.03 -6.77 12.18
C GLY A 88 12.25 -5.59 12.77
N CYS A 89 11.34 -4.96 12.01
CA CYS A 89 10.64 -3.75 12.44
C CYS A 89 9.35 -4.08 13.22
N PRO A 90 9.21 -3.70 14.51
CA PRO A 90 7.99 -3.93 15.29
C PRO A 90 6.75 -3.30 14.64
N ILE A 91 6.94 -2.14 13.99
CA ILE A 91 5.87 -1.44 13.26
C ILE A 91 5.40 -2.31 12.09
N ALA A 92 6.29 -3.02 11.39
CA ALA A 92 5.90 -3.88 10.28
C ALA A 92 5.10 -5.11 10.74
N TRP A 93 5.35 -5.63 11.95
CA TRP A 93 4.59 -6.73 12.55
C TRP A 93 3.18 -6.29 12.99
N VAL A 94 3.07 -5.19 13.72
CA VAL A 94 1.78 -4.59 14.11
C VAL A 94 0.96 -4.27 12.86
N SER A 95 1.60 -3.65 11.87
CA SER A 95 1.02 -3.38 10.57
C SER A 95 0.59 -4.69 9.88
N GLY A 96 1.43 -5.73 9.89
CA GLY A 96 1.14 -7.07 9.38
C GLY A 96 -0.16 -7.66 9.94
N LEU A 97 -0.31 -7.63 11.27
CA LEU A 97 -1.51 -8.08 11.98
C LEU A 97 -2.75 -7.27 11.58
N LEU A 98 -2.63 -5.94 11.52
CA LEU A 98 -3.70 -5.05 11.07
C LEU A 98 -4.12 -5.30 9.61
N ASN A 99 -3.25 -5.87 8.75
CA ASN A 99 -3.67 -6.25 7.39
C ASN A 99 -4.67 -7.39 7.39
N LYS A 100 -4.43 -8.39 8.24
CA LYS A 100 -5.26 -9.57 8.36
C LYS A 100 -6.68 -9.21 8.83
N VAL A 101 -6.76 -8.23 9.73
CA VAL A 101 -8.02 -7.74 10.34
C VAL A 101 -8.67 -6.61 9.53
N SER A 102 -7.98 -6.05 8.53
CA SER A 102 -8.48 -4.92 7.75
C SER A 102 -9.75 -5.27 6.95
N ILE A 103 -10.80 -4.46 7.14
CA ILE A 103 -12.08 -4.54 6.43
C ILE A 103 -11.88 -4.31 4.93
N TYR A 104 -10.96 -3.43 4.53
CA TYR A 104 -10.72 -3.09 3.13
C TYR A 104 -9.56 -3.91 2.56
N LYS A 105 -9.85 -4.68 1.50
CA LYS A 105 -8.88 -5.55 0.83
C LYS A 105 -8.78 -5.22 -0.65
N ILE A 106 -7.63 -5.57 -1.24
CA ILE A 106 -7.44 -5.48 -2.68
C ILE A 106 -8.05 -6.75 -3.29
N GLN A 107 -9.12 -6.58 -4.07
CA GLN A 107 -9.85 -7.67 -4.70
C GLN A 107 -9.61 -7.69 -6.22
N LEU A 108 -9.30 -8.86 -6.75
CA LEU A 108 -9.19 -9.12 -8.19
C LEU A 108 -10.52 -9.70 -8.71
N ASN A 109 -11.12 -9.03 -9.68
CA ASN A 109 -12.14 -9.61 -10.54
C ASN A 109 -11.47 -10.38 -11.68
N LYS A 110 -11.61 -11.72 -11.67
CA LYS A 110 -10.99 -12.60 -12.67
C LYS A 110 -11.61 -12.47 -14.06
N ASP A 111 -12.92 -12.23 -14.13
CA ASP A 111 -13.66 -12.12 -15.40
C ASP A 111 -13.25 -10.86 -16.18
N ALA A 112 -12.95 -9.78 -15.45
CA ALA A 112 -12.45 -8.54 -16.03
C ALA A 112 -10.92 -8.53 -16.24
N CYS A 113 -10.19 -9.55 -15.77
CA CYS A 113 -8.73 -9.58 -15.81
C CYS A 113 -8.22 -10.09 -17.16
N LYS A 114 -7.38 -9.30 -17.84
CA LYS A 114 -6.72 -9.69 -19.10
C LYS A 114 -5.34 -10.35 -18.90
N SER A 115 -4.97 -10.72 -17.67
CA SER A 115 -3.68 -11.35 -17.33
C SER A 115 -2.43 -10.63 -17.89
N CYS A 116 -2.49 -9.30 -18.04
CA CYS A 116 -1.43 -8.49 -18.66
C CYS A 116 -0.16 -8.31 -17.82
N GLY A 117 -0.20 -8.64 -16.52
CA GLY A 117 0.96 -8.57 -15.62
C GLY A 117 1.44 -7.18 -15.17
N LEU A 118 0.80 -6.09 -15.59
CA LEU A 118 1.17 -4.73 -15.18
C LEU A 118 1.09 -4.52 -13.66
N CYS A 119 0.12 -5.16 -13.00
CA CYS A 119 -0.03 -5.11 -11.54
C CYS A 119 1.14 -5.75 -10.78
N ASP A 120 1.71 -6.84 -11.31
CA ASP A 120 2.88 -7.51 -10.72
C ASP A 120 4.15 -6.68 -10.93
N LYS A 121 4.31 -6.07 -12.11
CA LYS A 121 5.42 -5.13 -12.38
C LYS A 121 5.39 -3.90 -11.45
N ALA A 122 4.20 -3.38 -11.16
CA ALA A 122 4.01 -2.24 -10.27
C ALA A 122 4.12 -2.60 -8.78
N CYS A 123 4.04 -3.88 -8.42
CA CYS A 123 4.07 -4.33 -7.02
C CYS A 123 5.48 -4.77 -6.64
N TYR A 124 6.05 -4.18 -5.58
CA TYR A 124 7.39 -4.53 -5.13
C TYR A 124 7.52 -5.98 -4.66
N MET A 125 6.44 -6.64 -4.19
CA MET A 125 6.51 -8.03 -3.72
C MET A 125 6.76 -9.02 -4.87
N PRO A 126 5.92 -9.08 -5.93
CA PRO A 126 6.26 -9.82 -7.13
C PRO A 126 7.56 -9.35 -7.77
N ALA A 127 7.91 -8.06 -7.70
CA ALA A 127 9.20 -7.61 -8.22
C ALA A 127 10.37 -8.29 -7.47
N LEU A 128 10.28 -8.43 -6.15
CA LEU A 128 11.30 -9.06 -5.30
C LEU A 128 11.31 -10.59 -5.44
N ASP A 129 10.14 -11.24 -5.41
CA ASP A 129 10.01 -12.69 -5.54
C ASP A 129 8.83 -13.02 -6.47
N GLN A 130 9.16 -13.15 -7.76
CA GLN A 130 8.21 -13.49 -8.80
C GLN A 130 7.75 -14.95 -8.69
N GLN A 131 8.48 -15.84 -8.04
CA GLN A 131 8.12 -17.25 -7.96
C GLN A 131 6.99 -17.44 -6.95
N ARG A 132 7.09 -16.79 -5.79
CA ARG A 132 6.13 -16.88 -4.69
C ARG A 132 4.88 -16.01 -4.87
N PHE A 133 5.03 -14.77 -5.34
CA PHE A 133 3.95 -13.79 -5.33
C PHE A 133 3.42 -13.44 -6.73
N SER A 134 2.09 -13.34 -6.86
CA SER A 134 1.44 -12.73 -8.02
C SER A 134 0.02 -12.28 -7.67
N LEU A 135 -0.41 -11.16 -8.25
CA LEU A 135 -1.77 -10.65 -8.09
C LEU A 135 -2.78 -11.29 -9.04
N TYR A 136 -2.35 -11.96 -10.12
CA TYR A 136 -3.26 -12.48 -11.15
C TYR A 136 -3.05 -13.96 -11.50
N LYS A 137 -1.85 -14.52 -11.30
CA LYS A 137 -1.57 -15.92 -11.61
C LYS A 137 -2.22 -16.85 -10.58
N LYS A 138 -2.89 -17.91 -11.05
CA LYS A 138 -3.40 -18.99 -10.19
C LYS A 138 -2.20 -19.79 -9.62
N GLY A 139 -2.29 -20.22 -8.36
CA GLY A 139 -1.27 -21.03 -7.70
C GLY A 139 -0.14 -20.25 -7.01
N LYS A 140 -0.15 -18.91 -7.07
CA LYS A 140 0.79 -18.06 -6.34
C LYS A 140 0.10 -17.37 -5.18
N GLU A 141 0.88 -17.02 -4.16
CA GLU A 141 0.39 -16.29 -3.00
C GLU A 141 -0.03 -14.86 -3.42
N ASN A 142 -1.20 -14.41 -2.95
CA ASN A 142 -1.65 -13.05 -3.18
C ASN A 142 -0.82 -12.08 -2.34
N PRO A 143 0.01 -11.21 -2.95
CA PRO A 143 0.84 -10.29 -2.19
C PRO A 143 0.01 -9.28 -1.38
N ALA A 144 -1.25 -9.02 -1.73
CA ALA A 144 -2.13 -8.12 -0.97
C ALA A 144 -2.50 -8.66 0.43
N GLU A 145 -2.50 -9.98 0.58
CA GLU A 145 -2.87 -10.67 1.83
C GLU A 145 -1.65 -10.92 2.73
N ASN A 146 -0.44 -10.81 2.18
CA ASN A 146 0.79 -10.99 2.93
C ASN A 146 0.99 -9.86 3.95
N TYR A 147 1.59 -10.16 5.10
CA TYR A 147 1.91 -9.17 6.14
C TYR A 147 2.82 -8.06 5.61
N SER A 148 3.71 -8.43 4.68
CA SER A 148 4.62 -7.53 3.98
C SER A 148 3.92 -6.59 3.02
N CYS A 149 2.61 -6.69 2.76
CA CYS A 149 1.89 -5.72 1.94
C CYS A 149 1.79 -4.35 2.61
N SER A 150 2.26 -3.32 1.93
CA SER A 150 2.19 -1.93 2.36
C SER A 150 0.89 -1.22 1.98
N LYS A 151 -0.01 -1.89 1.24
CA LYS A 151 -1.24 -1.29 0.66
C LYS A 151 -0.97 0.04 -0.07
N CYS A 152 0.12 0.11 -0.82
CA CYS A 152 0.41 1.28 -1.66
C CYS A 152 -0.55 1.43 -2.85
N LEU A 153 -1.46 0.49 -3.12
CA LEU A 153 -2.43 0.57 -4.22
C LEU A 153 -1.82 0.79 -5.62
N SER A 154 -0.49 0.71 -5.80
CA SER A 154 0.15 0.93 -7.11
C SER A 154 -0.33 -0.09 -8.14
N CYS A 155 -0.60 -1.33 -7.71
CA CYS A 155 -1.20 -2.36 -8.55
C CYS A 155 -2.64 -2.06 -8.98
N VAL A 156 -3.42 -1.35 -8.15
CA VAL A 156 -4.78 -0.89 -8.48
C VAL A 156 -4.71 0.30 -9.43
N ALA A 157 -3.78 1.22 -9.18
CA ALA A 157 -3.54 2.41 -9.99
C ALA A 157 -3.11 2.10 -11.43
N GLU A 158 -2.26 1.09 -11.62
CA GLU A 158 -1.73 0.71 -12.94
C GLU A 158 -2.59 -0.35 -13.66
N CYS A 159 -3.71 -0.80 -13.06
CA CYS A 159 -4.60 -1.78 -13.67
C CYS A 159 -5.45 -1.12 -14.77
N PRO A 160 -5.23 -1.41 -16.07
CA PRO A 160 -5.87 -0.66 -17.15
C PRO A 160 -7.36 -0.94 -17.29
N ASN A 161 -7.80 -2.16 -16.96
CA ASN A 161 -9.20 -2.59 -17.09
C ASN A 161 -9.99 -2.45 -15.79
N GLY A 162 -9.39 -1.90 -14.73
CA GLY A 162 -10.03 -1.79 -13.41
C GLY A 162 -10.37 -3.15 -12.76
N SER A 163 -9.65 -4.22 -13.13
CA SER A 163 -9.88 -5.57 -12.60
C SER A 163 -9.47 -5.68 -11.13
N LEU A 164 -8.55 -4.83 -10.66
CA LEU A 164 -8.16 -4.71 -9.26
C LEU A 164 -8.90 -3.53 -8.62
N SER A 165 -9.45 -3.75 -7.43
CA SER A 165 -10.19 -2.74 -6.67
C SER A 165 -9.82 -2.78 -5.20
N TYR A 166 -9.91 -1.64 -4.51
CA TYR A 166 -9.75 -1.55 -3.06
C TYR A 166 -11.12 -1.27 -2.46
N THR A 167 -11.77 -2.32 -1.98
CA THR A 167 -13.16 -2.28 -1.51
C THR A 167 -13.26 -3.00 -0.16
N PRO A 168 -14.28 -2.71 0.65
CA PRO A 168 -14.55 -3.51 1.84
C PRO A 168 -14.77 -4.96 1.38
N ALA A 169 -13.95 -5.85 1.90
CA ALA A 169 -14.16 -7.27 1.75
C ALA A 169 -15.31 -7.64 2.67
N LEU A 170 -16.53 -7.71 2.12
CA LEU A 170 -17.56 -8.52 2.77
C LEU A 170 -16.98 -9.92 2.99
N PRO A 171 -17.24 -10.56 4.15
CA PRO A 171 -16.93 -11.96 4.31
C PRO A 171 -17.63 -12.70 3.18
N HIS A 172 -16.85 -13.26 2.25
CA HIS A 172 -17.36 -14.12 1.19
C HIS A 172 -18.01 -15.34 1.85
N ILE A 173 -19.30 -15.26 2.18
CA ILE A 173 -20.16 -16.44 2.15
C ILE A 173 -20.00 -16.96 0.72
N LYS A 174 -19.26 -18.06 0.59
CA LYS A 174 -19.19 -18.85 -0.64
C LYS A 174 -20.62 -19.24 -0.99
N LEU A 175 -21.27 -18.50 -1.87
CA LEU A 175 -22.36 -19.07 -2.65
C LEU A 175 -21.71 -20.03 -3.63
N LYS A 176 -21.57 -21.28 -3.17
CA LYS A 176 -21.33 -22.45 -3.99
C LYS A 176 -22.47 -22.50 -5.01
N LYS A 177 -22.17 -22.23 -6.27
CA LYS A 177 -23.04 -22.65 -7.38
C LYS A 177 -22.47 -23.94 -7.95
#